data_AF-A0AAU4JM54-F1
#
_entry.id   AF-A0AAU4JM54-F1
#
_cell.length_a   1.000
_cell.length_b   1.000
_cell.length_c   1.000
_cell.angle_alpha   90.00
_cell.angle_beta   90.00
_cell.angle_gamma   90.00
#
_symmetry.space_group_name_H-M   'P 1'
#
loop_
_entity.id
_entity.type
_entity.pdbx_description
1 polymer ?
#
loop_
_entity_poly.entity_id
_entity_poly.type
_entity_poly.pdbx_seq_one_letter_code
_entity_poly.pdbx_strand_id
1 'polypeptide(L)'
;MTLPSKSAVRVILTNPRYTGRQVWNKQRTDEVLLDVDDVAMGHTGVMRWNARDKWVVSKDITHEPLIDDATFEQAQAILQRRGRGTGGQHVRQRTRNPYVFRGMIYCAACDRRMQGQYNHGDAYYRCRFPQEYALANQVEHPSNVYLREDALTDPIDTWLASAFAPHHIETTITAMTEAQPLDHSPTAGTAAQTIITECDAKLERYRAALDAGADPAVVTGWIAQTQAERARAEADLPANTGTPARRMSRAEITTLVDALGDITAVLRDADPADKAEVYRQLGLRLNYQPETQTVRAAIDLSAHRGVMVRVRGGT
;
A
#
# COMPACT_ATOMS: atom_id res chain seq x y z
N MET A 1 -11.21 -32.56 -19.02
CA MET A 1 -12.06 -31.36 -19.02
C MET A 1 -11.43 -30.35 -18.07
N THR A 2 -10.76 -29.33 -18.59
CA THR A 2 -10.01 -28.36 -17.78
C THR A 2 -10.99 -27.37 -17.15
N LEU A 3 -10.96 -27.21 -15.82
CA LEU A 3 -11.83 -26.25 -15.14
C LEU A 3 -11.42 -24.81 -15.53
N PRO A 4 -12.39 -23.89 -15.76
CA PRO A 4 -12.09 -22.50 -16.07
C PRO A 4 -11.38 -21.81 -14.91
N SER A 5 -10.48 -20.88 -15.22
CA SER A 5 -9.77 -20.08 -14.22
C SER A 5 -10.75 -19.20 -13.41
N LYS A 6 -10.38 -18.86 -12.16
CA LYS A 6 -11.20 -18.01 -11.28
C LYS A 6 -11.53 -16.65 -11.91
N SER A 7 -10.61 -16.10 -12.71
CA SER A 7 -10.83 -14.87 -13.47
C SER A 7 -11.87 -15.07 -14.59
N ALA A 8 -11.79 -16.19 -15.33
CA ALA A 8 -12.77 -16.53 -16.36
C ALA A 8 -14.18 -16.72 -15.77
N VAL A 9 -14.31 -17.43 -14.64
CA VAL A 9 -15.60 -17.59 -13.95
C VAL A 9 -16.19 -16.23 -13.54
N ARG A 10 -15.35 -15.31 -13.05
CA ARG A 10 -15.82 -13.95 -12.69
C ARG A 10 -16.28 -13.15 -13.92
N VAL A 11 -15.60 -13.28 -15.06
CA VAL A 11 -16.03 -12.63 -16.31
C VAL A 11 -17.39 -13.16 -16.76
N ILE A 12 -17.60 -14.47 -16.68
CA ILE A 12 -18.89 -15.11 -17.01
C ILE A 12 -19.99 -14.59 -16.08
N LEU A 13 -19.81 -14.70 -14.76
CA LEU A 13 -20.84 -14.31 -13.78
C LEU A 13 -21.19 -12.82 -13.80
N THR A 14 -20.37 -11.97 -14.41
CA THR A 14 -20.59 -10.52 -14.42
C THR A 14 -20.99 -9.97 -15.80
N ASN A 15 -21.23 -10.84 -16.78
CA ASN A 15 -21.60 -10.44 -18.14
C ASN A 15 -23.13 -10.30 -18.27
N PRO A 16 -23.69 -9.10 -18.48
CA PRO A 16 -25.13 -8.89 -18.56
C PRO A 16 -25.76 -9.52 -19.80
N ARG A 17 -24.95 -9.95 -20.79
CA ARG A 17 -25.48 -10.59 -22.00
C ARG A 17 -26.28 -11.86 -21.71
N TYR A 18 -26.01 -12.52 -20.59
CA TYR A 18 -26.76 -13.73 -20.22
C TYR A 18 -28.23 -13.48 -19.88
N THR A 19 -28.65 -12.21 -19.70
CA THR A 19 -30.07 -11.84 -19.55
C THR A 19 -30.77 -11.55 -20.87
N GLY A 20 -30.14 -11.85 -22.01
CA GLY A 20 -30.71 -11.63 -23.34
C GLY A 20 -30.52 -10.21 -23.89
N ARG A 21 -29.85 -9.32 -23.15
CA ARG A 21 -29.57 -7.93 -23.58
C ARG A 21 -28.21 -7.81 -24.29
N GLN A 22 -28.11 -6.89 -25.26
CA GLN A 22 -26.80 -6.53 -25.83
C GLN A 22 -26.13 -5.46 -24.96
N VAL A 23 -24.80 -5.49 -24.92
CA VAL A 23 -24.00 -4.55 -24.12
C VAL A 23 -22.82 -4.06 -24.95
N TRP A 24 -22.72 -2.75 -25.16
CA TRP A 24 -21.65 -2.08 -25.89
C TRP A 24 -20.98 -0.98 -25.06
N ASN A 25 -19.99 -0.32 -25.67
CA ASN A 25 -19.17 0.71 -25.04
C ASN A 25 -18.41 0.23 -23.77
N LYS A 26 -17.96 -1.03 -23.79
CA LYS A 26 -17.23 -1.64 -22.65
C LYS A 26 -15.79 -1.15 -22.55
N GLN A 27 -15.20 -0.78 -23.68
CA GLN A 27 -13.83 -0.32 -23.79
C GLN A 27 -13.79 0.94 -24.66
N ARG A 28 -12.79 1.78 -24.42
CA ARG A 28 -12.45 2.93 -25.26
C ARG A 28 -10.94 2.93 -25.53
N THR A 29 -10.55 3.57 -26.61
CA THR A 29 -9.14 3.84 -26.91
C THR A 29 -8.78 5.21 -26.36
N ASP A 30 -7.81 5.25 -25.45
CA ASP A 30 -7.20 6.49 -24.98
C ASP A 30 -5.88 6.68 -25.75
N GLU A 31 -5.70 7.83 -26.40
CA GLU A 31 -4.40 8.21 -26.97
C GLU A 31 -3.52 8.78 -25.87
N VAL A 32 -2.39 8.12 -25.60
CA VAL A 32 -1.41 8.54 -24.60
C VAL A 32 -0.13 8.91 -25.32
N LEU A 33 0.51 10.01 -24.90
CA LEU A 33 1.82 10.38 -25.44
C LEU A 33 2.83 9.26 -25.20
N LEU A 34 3.69 9.02 -26.20
CA LEU A 34 4.82 8.10 -26.09
C LEU A 34 5.84 8.57 -25.04
N ASP A 35 6.05 9.89 -24.96
CA ASP A 35 6.91 10.55 -23.97
C ASP A 35 6.29 11.88 -23.56
N VAL A 36 6.31 12.17 -22.26
CA VAL A 36 5.73 13.38 -21.68
C VAL A 36 6.61 14.61 -21.93
N ASP A 37 7.92 14.41 -22.13
CA ASP A 37 8.89 15.49 -22.30
C ASP A 37 9.22 15.77 -23.79
N ASP A 38 8.80 14.90 -24.72
CA ASP A 38 8.94 15.09 -26.17
C ASP A 38 7.63 14.81 -26.93
N VAL A 39 6.83 15.87 -27.10
CA VAL A 39 5.51 15.86 -27.74
C VAL A 39 5.59 15.55 -29.25
N ALA A 40 6.74 15.76 -29.90
CA ALA A 40 6.88 15.53 -31.34
C ALA A 40 6.94 14.03 -31.70
N MET A 41 7.17 13.16 -30.72
CA MET A 41 7.30 11.71 -30.92
C MET A 41 5.94 11.00 -31.12
N GLY A 42 4.82 11.66 -30.85
CA GLY A 42 3.47 11.19 -31.16
C GLY A 42 2.78 10.37 -30.06
N HIS A 43 1.70 9.68 -30.44
CA HIS A 43 0.78 9.00 -29.51
C HIS A 43 0.73 7.49 -29.74
N THR A 44 0.35 6.75 -28.68
CA THR A 44 -0.03 5.33 -28.76
C THR A 44 -1.45 5.11 -28.24
N GLY A 45 -2.21 4.26 -28.91
CA GLY A 45 -3.56 3.91 -28.52
C GLY A 45 -3.57 2.84 -27.43
N VAL A 46 -4.03 3.19 -26.22
CA VAL A 46 -4.19 2.27 -25.10
C VAL A 46 -5.66 1.95 -24.90
N MET A 47 -6.02 0.67 -25.02
CA MET A 47 -7.37 0.18 -24.74
C MET A 47 -7.65 0.18 -23.24
N ARG A 48 -8.66 0.92 -22.80
CA ARG A 48 -9.10 0.97 -21.39
C ARG A 48 -10.54 0.53 -21.24
N TRP A 49 -10.84 -0.15 -20.13
CA TRP A 49 -12.20 -0.52 -19.79
C TRP A 49 -12.96 0.71 -19.26
N ASN A 50 -14.17 0.93 -19.80
CA ASN A 50 -15.08 1.92 -19.28
C ASN A 50 -15.69 1.43 -17.95
N ALA A 51 -15.98 2.39 -17.07
CA ALA A 51 -16.79 2.14 -15.88
C ALA A 51 -18.17 1.59 -16.28
N ARG A 52 -18.77 0.74 -15.43
CA ARG A 52 -19.99 0.00 -15.77
C ARG A 52 -21.22 0.89 -16.01
N ASP A 53 -21.27 2.05 -15.38
CA ASP A 53 -22.30 3.08 -15.60
C ASP A 53 -22.24 3.71 -17.00
N LYS A 54 -21.10 3.57 -17.70
CA LYS A 54 -20.92 4.01 -19.09
C LYS A 54 -21.20 2.92 -20.11
N TRP A 55 -21.45 1.69 -19.66
CA TRP A 55 -21.84 0.60 -20.55
C TRP A 55 -23.27 0.84 -21.00
N VAL A 56 -23.48 0.73 -22.30
CA VAL A 56 -24.82 0.91 -22.85
C VAL A 56 -25.42 -0.47 -23.05
N VAL A 57 -26.60 -0.67 -22.48
CA VAL A 57 -27.34 -1.93 -22.50
C VAL A 57 -28.61 -1.73 -23.33
N SER A 58 -28.97 -2.71 -24.15
CA SER A 58 -30.22 -2.66 -24.92
C SER A 58 -31.43 -2.57 -23.97
N LYS A 59 -32.43 -1.75 -24.33
CA LYS A 59 -33.69 -1.67 -23.57
C LYS A 59 -34.45 -2.98 -23.65
N ASP A 60 -34.54 -3.52 -24.86
CA ASP A 60 -35.26 -4.76 -25.15
C ASP A 60 -34.33 -5.98 -25.10
N ILE A 61 -34.93 -7.15 -24.86
CA ILE A 61 -34.27 -8.45 -25.00
C ILE A 61 -34.08 -8.70 -26.50
N THR A 62 -32.86 -9.07 -26.86
CA THR A 62 -32.40 -9.21 -28.26
C THR A 62 -32.09 -10.65 -28.63
N HIS A 63 -31.96 -11.54 -27.65
CA HIS A 63 -31.71 -12.97 -27.83
C HIS A 63 -32.23 -13.74 -26.62
N GLU A 64 -32.37 -15.05 -26.79
CA GLU A 64 -32.86 -15.95 -25.74
C GLU A 64 -32.01 -15.81 -24.46
N PRO A 65 -32.62 -15.40 -23.33
CA PRO A 65 -31.90 -15.27 -22.07
C PRO A 65 -31.50 -16.65 -21.52
N LEU A 66 -30.26 -16.78 -21.06
CA LEU A 66 -29.81 -17.98 -20.34
C LEU A 66 -30.24 -17.95 -18.87
N ILE A 67 -30.42 -16.74 -18.31
CA ILE A 67 -30.91 -16.48 -16.95
C ILE A 67 -31.80 -15.24 -16.98
N ASP A 68 -32.75 -15.15 -16.04
CA ASP A 68 -33.54 -13.93 -15.86
C ASP A 68 -32.75 -12.81 -15.16
N ASP A 69 -33.29 -11.59 -15.24
CA ASP A 69 -32.68 -10.39 -14.65
C ASP A 69 -32.56 -10.49 -13.12
N ALA A 70 -33.55 -11.07 -12.44
CA ALA A 70 -33.57 -11.18 -10.98
C ALA A 70 -32.43 -12.09 -10.47
N THR A 71 -32.20 -13.20 -11.17
CA THR A 71 -31.13 -14.16 -10.91
C THR A 71 -29.76 -13.51 -11.15
N PHE A 72 -29.63 -12.73 -12.23
CA PHE A 72 -28.40 -11.99 -12.53
C PHE A 72 -28.10 -10.94 -11.46
N GLU A 73 -29.10 -10.17 -11.04
CA GLU A 73 -28.99 -9.17 -9.97
C GLU A 73 -28.63 -9.79 -8.63
N GLN A 74 -29.26 -10.92 -8.28
CA GLN A 74 -28.93 -11.68 -7.07
C GLN A 74 -27.46 -12.14 -7.08
N ALA A 75 -26.97 -12.65 -8.22
CA ALA A 75 -25.58 -13.02 -8.38
C ALA A 75 -24.63 -11.81 -8.23
N GLN A 76 -24.98 -10.65 -8.80
CA GLN A 76 -24.20 -9.42 -8.61
C GLN A 76 -24.19 -8.97 -7.14
N ALA A 77 -25.32 -9.05 -6.44
CA ALA A 77 -25.43 -8.71 -5.03
C ALA A 77 -24.54 -9.61 -4.16
N ILE A 78 -24.49 -10.91 -4.43
CA ILE A 78 -23.60 -11.86 -3.74
C ILE A 78 -22.13 -11.50 -4.00
N LEU A 79 -21.78 -11.19 -5.25
CA LEU A 79 -20.41 -10.78 -5.62
C LEU A 79 -20.01 -9.45 -4.96
N GLN A 80 -20.93 -8.48 -4.86
CA GLN A 80 -20.68 -7.21 -4.18
C GLN A 80 -20.54 -7.37 -2.66
N ARG A 81 -21.38 -8.20 -2.03
CA ARG A 81 -21.23 -8.54 -0.59
C ARG A 81 -19.89 -9.19 -0.29
N ARG A 82 -19.39 -10.06 -1.19
CA ARG A 82 -18.04 -10.64 -1.08
C ARG A 82 -16.93 -9.64 -1.36
N GLY A 83 -17.18 -8.60 -2.17
CA GLY A 83 -16.22 -7.55 -2.51
C GLY A 83 -16.14 -6.39 -1.49
N ARG A 84 -17.17 -6.18 -0.68
CA ARG A 84 -17.28 -5.10 0.32
C ARG A 84 -17.08 -5.56 1.77
N GLY A 85 -16.58 -6.78 1.98
CA GLY A 85 -16.10 -7.17 3.31
C GLY A 85 -14.76 -6.49 3.58
N THR A 86 -14.70 -5.65 4.62
CA THR A 86 -13.48 -5.47 5.41
C THR A 86 -12.83 -6.82 5.55
N GLY A 87 -11.62 -6.96 4.97
CA GLY A 87 -10.85 -8.21 4.82
C GLY A 87 -11.47 -9.38 5.55
N GLY A 88 -12.38 -10.08 4.86
CA GLY A 88 -13.10 -11.20 5.45
C GLY A 88 -12.09 -12.07 6.17
N GLN A 89 -12.35 -12.35 7.45
CA GLN A 89 -11.74 -13.46 8.16
C GLN A 89 -12.01 -14.71 7.34
N HIS A 90 -11.20 -14.94 6.31
CA HIS A 90 -10.66 -16.25 6.12
C HIS A 90 -10.16 -16.62 7.50
N VAL A 91 -10.82 -17.60 8.13
CA VAL A 91 -10.13 -18.49 9.07
C VAL A 91 -8.88 -18.86 8.30
N ARG A 92 -7.78 -18.17 8.62
CA ARG A 92 -6.50 -18.36 7.97
C ARG A 92 -6.24 -19.82 8.30
N GLN A 93 -6.36 -20.72 7.34
CA GLN A 93 -5.57 -21.94 7.43
C GLN A 93 -4.19 -21.44 7.83
N ARG A 94 -3.73 -21.81 9.03
CA ARG A 94 -2.41 -21.41 9.53
C ARG A 94 -1.47 -21.63 8.36
N THR A 95 -0.99 -20.53 7.77
CA THR A 95 -0.12 -20.61 6.60
C THR A 95 0.99 -21.53 7.03
N ARG A 96 1.20 -22.63 6.31
CA ARG A 96 2.04 -23.75 6.77
C ARG A 96 3.41 -23.27 7.24
N ASN A 97 3.88 -22.17 6.67
CA ASN A 97 5.09 -21.48 7.08
C ASN A 97 4.82 -19.95 7.16
N PRO A 98 4.64 -19.37 8.37
CA PRO A 98 4.50 -17.93 8.53
C PRO A 98 5.87 -17.23 8.44
N TYR A 99 5.91 -16.09 7.73
CA TYR A 99 7.07 -15.19 7.71
C TYR A 99 7.03 -14.28 8.93
N VAL A 100 8.05 -14.33 9.78
CA VAL A 100 8.10 -13.60 11.06
C VAL A 100 8.08 -12.09 10.84
N PHE A 101 8.83 -11.60 9.86
CA PHE A 101 8.94 -10.18 9.50
C PHE A 101 8.04 -9.79 8.33
N ARG A 102 6.92 -10.49 8.13
CA ARG A 102 5.99 -10.20 7.03
C ARG A 102 5.57 -8.73 7.03
N GLY A 103 5.97 -8.01 5.98
CA GLY A 103 5.61 -6.61 5.77
C GLY A 103 6.45 -5.59 6.54
N MET A 104 7.48 -6.04 7.26
CA MET A 104 8.35 -5.20 8.08
C MET A 104 9.70 -4.91 7.42
N ILE A 105 10.11 -5.72 6.43
CA ILE A 105 11.40 -5.56 5.74
C ILE A 105 11.23 -4.74 4.46
N TYR A 106 12.08 -3.73 4.33
CA TYR A 106 12.19 -2.82 3.19
C TYR A 106 13.62 -2.87 2.64
N CYS A 107 13.75 -2.70 1.33
CA CYS A 107 15.06 -2.60 0.70
C CYS A 107 15.50 -1.14 0.67
N ALA A 108 16.66 -0.82 1.26
CA ALA A 108 17.15 0.55 1.34
C ALA A 108 17.53 1.15 -0.02
N ALA A 109 17.83 0.31 -1.01
CA ALA A 109 18.14 0.75 -2.36
C ALA A 109 16.91 1.21 -3.17
N CYS A 110 15.68 0.77 -2.84
CA CYS A 110 14.48 1.17 -3.61
C CYS A 110 13.24 1.49 -2.76
N ASP A 111 13.36 1.46 -1.44
CA ASP A 111 12.32 1.61 -0.42
C ASP A 111 11.09 0.68 -0.55
N ARG A 112 11.14 -0.29 -1.46
CA ARG A 112 10.07 -1.28 -1.63
C ARG A 112 10.11 -2.30 -0.51
N ARG A 113 8.92 -2.71 -0.08
CA ARG A 113 8.73 -3.82 0.84
C ARG A 113 9.19 -5.13 0.19
N MET A 114 10.05 -5.87 0.88
CA MET A 114 10.55 -7.15 0.41
C MET A 114 9.47 -8.24 0.49
N GLN A 115 9.51 -9.18 -0.45
CA GLN A 115 8.55 -10.28 -0.57
C GLN A 115 9.12 -11.54 0.10
N GLY A 116 8.30 -12.26 0.86
CA GLY A 116 8.70 -13.57 1.40
C GLY A 116 8.79 -14.63 0.30
N GLN A 117 9.82 -15.48 0.36
CA GLN A 117 9.99 -16.69 -0.44
C GLN A 117 10.56 -17.80 0.44
N TYR A 118 9.99 -19.01 0.37
CA TYR A 118 10.64 -20.19 0.94
C TYR A 118 11.55 -20.83 -0.10
N ASN A 119 12.75 -21.24 0.33
CA ASN A 119 13.65 -22.03 -0.48
C ASN A 119 14.20 -23.19 0.37
N HIS A 120 14.03 -24.43 -0.09
CA HIS A 120 14.48 -25.64 0.62
C HIS A 120 14.10 -25.72 2.12
N GLY A 121 12.96 -25.14 2.51
CA GLY A 121 12.49 -25.12 3.91
C GLY A 121 12.88 -23.86 4.69
N ASP A 122 13.83 -23.08 4.20
CA ASP A 122 14.25 -21.82 4.80
C ASP A 122 13.44 -20.63 4.29
N ALA A 123 13.15 -19.68 5.19
CA ALA A 123 12.50 -18.43 4.85
C ALA A 123 13.50 -17.37 4.37
N TYR A 124 13.20 -16.77 3.23
CA TYR A 124 13.93 -15.65 2.65
C TYR A 124 12.98 -14.47 2.40
N TYR A 125 13.54 -13.28 2.41
CA TYR A 125 12.96 -12.07 1.88
C TYR A 125 13.71 -11.68 0.62
N ARG A 126 12.98 -11.34 -0.43
CA ARG A 126 13.55 -10.91 -1.70
C ARG A 126 13.03 -9.55 -2.15
N CYS A 127 13.92 -8.74 -2.70
CA CYS A 127 13.56 -7.60 -3.53
C CYS A 127 13.95 -7.92 -4.96
N ARG A 128 12.96 -7.91 -5.88
CA ARG A 128 13.22 -8.02 -7.31
C ARG A 128 12.95 -6.66 -7.95
N PHE A 129 13.95 -6.15 -8.66
CA PHE A 129 13.86 -4.88 -9.35
C PHE A 129 14.29 -5.08 -10.81
N PRO A 130 13.33 -5.27 -11.74
CA PRO A 130 13.66 -5.47 -13.15
C PRO A 130 14.40 -4.26 -13.73
N GLN A 131 15.45 -4.50 -14.53
CA GLN A 131 16.30 -3.44 -15.11
C GLN A 131 15.53 -2.38 -15.92
N GLU A 132 14.44 -2.78 -16.57
CA GLU A 132 13.53 -1.87 -17.30
C GLU A 132 12.98 -0.74 -16.39
N TYR A 133 12.80 -1.00 -15.10
CA TYR A 133 12.36 -0.01 -14.12
C TYR A 133 13.51 0.84 -13.55
N ALA A 134 14.76 0.36 -13.59
CA ALA A 134 15.93 1.08 -13.09
C ALA A 134 16.34 2.24 -13.99
N LEU A 135 16.25 2.03 -15.31
CA LEU A 135 16.49 3.07 -16.30
C LEU A 135 15.49 4.23 -16.19
N ALA A 136 14.22 3.93 -15.89
CA ALA A 136 13.16 4.93 -15.78
C ALA A 136 13.19 5.72 -14.45
N ASN A 137 13.72 5.15 -13.37
CA ASN A 137 13.70 5.78 -12.04
C ASN A 137 15.09 6.23 -11.53
N GLN A 138 16.15 6.03 -12.31
CA GLN A 138 17.55 6.34 -11.93
C GLN A 138 17.97 5.74 -10.57
N VAL A 139 17.46 4.55 -10.25
CA VAL A 139 17.77 3.86 -8.99
C VAL A 139 18.83 2.79 -9.23
N GLU A 140 19.98 2.93 -8.56
CA GLU A 140 20.98 1.86 -8.49
C GLU A 140 20.48 0.74 -7.56
N HIS A 141 19.99 -0.35 -8.16
CA HIS A 141 19.49 -1.52 -7.41
C HIS A 141 19.88 -2.82 -8.13
N PRO A 142 20.51 -3.80 -7.43
CA PRO A 142 20.79 -5.12 -8.00
C PRO A 142 19.50 -5.83 -8.43
N SER A 143 19.50 -6.54 -9.57
CA SER A 143 18.26 -7.16 -10.11
C SER A 143 17.49 -8.01 -9.08
N ASN A 144 18.21 -8.76 -8.23
CA ASN A 144 17.64 -9.48 -7.11
C ASN A 144 18.49 -9.29 -5.85
N VAL A 145 17.83 -8.96 -4.75
CA VAL A 145 18.40 -8.88 -3.41
C VAL A 145 17.71 -9.93 -2.55
N TYR A 146 18.47 -10.72 -1.80
CA TYR A 146 17.96 -11.77 -0.91
C TYR A 146 18.47 -11.57 0.50
N LEU A 147 17.62 -11.86 1.49
CA LEU A 147 17.93 -11.81 2.91
C LEU A 147 17.28 -13.02 3.59
N ARG A 148 18.06 -13.81 4.34
CA ARG A 148 17.52 -14.92 5.13
C ARG A 148 16.82 -14.41 6.39
N GLU A 149 15.71 -15.06 6.77
CA GLU A 149 14.94 -14.69 7.97
C GLU A 149 15.70 -14.99 9.26
N ASP A 150 16.33 -16.15 9.36
CA ASP A 150 17.06 -16.59 10.56
C ASP A 150 18.28 -15.71 10.89
N ALA A 151 18.89 -15.09 9.88
CA ALA A 151 19.95 -14.09 10.06
C ALA A 151 19.46 -12.83 10.80
N LEU A 152 18.15 -12.62 10.91
CA LEU A 152 17.55 -11.47 11.59
C LEU A 152 16.89 -11.82 12.92
N THR A 153 16.32 -13.02 13.07
CA THR A 153 15.53 -13.38 14.24
C THR A 153 16.31 -13.19 15.54
N ASP A 154 17.45 -13.87 15.71
CA ASP A 154 18.22 -13.81 16.96
C ASP A 154 18.83 -12.42 17.25
N PRO A 155 19.40 -11.70 16.25
CA PRO A 155 19.87 -10.34 16.47
C PRO A 155 18.77 -9.37 16.89
N ILE A 156 17.59 -9.46 16.29
CA ILE A 156 16.45 -8.58 16.61
C ILE A 156 15.88 -8.92 17.99
N ASP A 157 15.72 -10.21 18.31
CA ASP A 157 15.29 -10.64 19.65
C ASP A 157 16.26 -10.14 20.73
N THR A 158 17.57 -10.26 20.49
CA THR A 158 18.60 -9.85 21.44
C THR A 158 18.65 -8.32 21.60
N TRP A 159 18.50 -7.58 20.51
CA TRP A 159 18.42 -6.12 20.54
C TRP A 159 17.18 -5.62 21.29
N LEU A 160 16.02 -6.24 21.07
CA LEU A 160 14.81 -5.91 21.81
C LEU A 160 14.97 -6.22 23.31
N ALA A 161 15.45 -7.43 23.64
CA ALA A 161 15.66 -7.82 25.03
C ALA A 161 16.65 -6.88 25.76
N SER A 162 17.69 -6.39 25.08
CA SER A 162 18.64 -5.45 25.69
C SER A 162 18.06 -4.04 25.82
N ALA A 163 17.32 -3.55 24.82
CA ALA A 163 16.69 -2.23 24.86
C ALA A 163 15.64 -2.10 25.97
N PHE A 164 14.94 -3.18 26.30
CA PHE A 164 13.92 -3.21 27.36
C PHE A 164 14.40 -3.91 28.64
N ALA A 165 15.69 -4.19 28.79
CA ALA A 165 16.24 -4.79 30.02
C ALA A 165 16.08 -3.84 31.22
N PRO A 166 15.84 -4.34 32.45
CA PRO A 166 15.56 -3.48 33.61
C PRO A 166 16.58 -2.38 33.88
N HIS A 167 17.85 -2.61 33.54
CA HIS A 167 18.93 -1.64 33.72
C HIS A 167 19.07 -0.62 32.57
N HIS A 168 18.38 -0.81 31.45
CA HIS A 168 18.37 0.08 30.29
C HIS A 168 17.04 0.84 30.10
N ILE A 169 15.98 0.50 30.84
CA ILE A 169 14.64 1.10 30.72
C ILE A 169 14.69 2.64 30.80
N GLU A 170 15.39 3.22 31.77
CA GLU A 170 15.48 4.69 31.91
C GLU A 170 16.17 5.36 30.71
N THR A 171 17.21 4.72 30.17
CA THR A 171 17.89 5.19 28.95
C THR A 171 16.95 5.12 27.76
N THR A 172 16.19 4.03 27.62
CA THR A 172 15.20 3.84 26.55
C THR A 172 14.05 4.84 26.66
N ILE A 173 13.51 5.09 27.86
CA ILE A 173 12.47 6.11 28.10
C ILE A 173 12.98 7.50 27.70
N THR A 174 14.23 7.82 28.06
CA THR A 174 14.84 9.12 27.74
C THR A 174 15.05 9.27 26.23
N ALA A 175 15.65 8.28 25.57
CA ALA A 175 15.83 8.27 24.13
C ALA A 175 14.49 8.37 23.37
N MET A 176 13.45 7.68 23.84
CA MET A 176 12.10 7.79 23.27
C MET A 176 11.48 9.17 23.49
N THR A 177 11.70 9.81 24.64
CA THR A 177 11.22 11.16 24.92
C THR A 177 11.87 12.18 23.99
N GLU A 178 13.18 12.04 23.75
CA GLU A 178 13.97 12.92 22.88
C GLU A 178 13.66 12.69 21.38
N ALA A 179 13.44 11.44 20.98
CA ALA A 179 13.12 11.07 19.59
C ALA A 179 11.69 11.43 19.16
N GLN A 180 10.80 11.81 20.10
CA GLN A 180 9.47 12.29 19.74
C GLN A 180 9.59 13.56 18.88
N PRO A 181 8.90 13.63 17.73
CA PRO A 181 8.96 14.79 16.86
C PRO A 181 8.71 16.08 17.66
N LEU A 182 9.65 17.02 17.54
CA LEU A 182 9.53 18.39 18.02
C LEU A 182 8.62 19.10 17.02
N ASP A 183 7.31 18.95 17.21
CA ASP A 183 6.27 19.42 16.30
C ASP A 183 6.29 18.78 14.90
N HIS A 184 5.12 18.72 14.26
CA HIS A 184 5.04 18.35 12.85
C HIS A 184 5.82 19.39 12.04
N SER A 185 7.00 19.01 11.53
CA SER A 185 7.58 19.78 10.43
C SER A 185 6.62 19.67 9.24
N PRO A 186 6.15 20.78 8.65
CA PRO A 186 5.09 20.80 7.64
C PRO A 186 5.54 20.26 6.27
N THR A 187 6.57 19.42 6.18
CA THR A 187 7.19 18.98 4.93
C THR A 187 6.25 18.24 3.98
N ALA A 188 5.29 17.47 4.51
CA ALA A 188 4.26 16.82 3.69
C ALA A 188 3.17 17.83 3.23
N GLY A 189 2.85 18.81 4.08
CA GLY A 189 1.96 19.93 3.73
C GLY A 189 2.57 20.81 2.64
N THR A 190 3.88 21.08 2.70
CA THR A 190 4.58 21.93 1.73
C THR A 190 4.62 21.30 0.34
N ALA A 191 4.79 19.98 0.21
CA ALA A 191 4.84 19.33 -1.10
C ALA A 191 3.48 19.40 -1.83
N ALA A 192 2.38 19.08 -1.13
CA ALA A 192 1.03 19.22 -1.68
C ALA A 192 0.70 20.69 -2.01
N GLN A 193 1.12 21.63 -1.15
CA GLN A 193 0.95 23.07 -1.39
C GLN A 193 1.71 23.55 -2.63
N THR A 194 2.94 23.07 -2.85
CA THR A 194 3.74 23.39 -4.05
C THR A 194 3.05 22.89 -5.32
N ILE A 195 2.55 21.65 -5.31
CA ILE A 195 1.81 21.08 -6.46
C ILE A 195 0.55 21.89 -6.76
N ILE A 196 -0.19 22.32 -5.74
CA ILE A 196 -1.37 23.18 -5.91
C ILE A 196 -0.97 24.52 -6.53
N THR A 197 0.11 25.14 -6.04
CA THR A 197 0.61 26.42 -6.55
C THR A 197 1.06 26.32 -8.02
N GLU A 198 1.72 25.22 -8.38
CA GLU A 198 2.11 24.94 -9.76
C GLU A 198 0.90 24.70 -10.69
N CYS A 199 -0.14 24.01 -10.19
CA CYS A 199 -1.39 23.82 -10.92
C CYS A 199 -2.11 25.15 -11.16
N ASP A 200 -2.16 26.02 -10.16
CA ASP A 200 -2.78 27.35 -10.28
C ASP A 200 -2.03 28.21 -11.32
N ALA A 201 -0.69 28.19 -11.31
CA ALA A 201 0.13 28.90 -12.30
C ALA A 201 0.01 28.31 -13.74
N LYS A 202 -0.29 27.03 -13.90
CA LYS A 202 -0.61 26.42 -15.21
C LYS A 202 -1.98 26.88 -15.71
N LEU A 203 -2.99 26.91 -14.84
CA LEU A 203 -4.34 27.36 -15.17
C LEU A 203 -4.37 28.83 -15.61
N GLU A 204 -3.59 29.71 -14.97
CA GLU A 204 -3.44 31.11 -15.41
C GLU A 204 -2.81 31.22 -16.80
N ARG A 205 -1.77 30.42 -17.08
CA ARG A 205 -1.14 30.38 -18.42
C ARG A 205 -2.10 29.89 -19.50
N TYR A 206 -2.93 28.88 -19.21
CA TYR A 206 -3.94 28.39 -20.15
C TYR A 206 -5.03 29.42 -20.42
N ARG A 207 -5.43 30.19 -19.39
CA ARG A 207 -6.35 31.32 -19.57
C ARG A 207 -5.77 32.39 -20.49
N ALA A 208 -4.50 32.78 -20.28
CA ALA A 208 -3.83 33.74 -21.15
C ALA A 208 -3.69 33.24 -22.60
N ALA A 209 -3.48 31.95 -22.81
CA ALA A 209 -3.43 31.34 -24.14
C ALA A 209 -4.78 31.37 -24.86
N LEU A 210 -5.89 31.17 -24.14
CA LEU A 210 -7.25 31.33 -24.69
C LEU A 210 -7.54 32.78 -25.10
N ASP A 211 -7.14 33.74 -24.26
CA ASP A 211 -7.27 35.17 -24.58
C ASP A 211 -6.43 35.56 -25.82
N ALA A 212 -5.34 34.85 -26.07
CA ALA A 212 -4.47 35.02 -27.25
C ALA A 212 -4.94 34.25 -28.50
N GLY A 213 -6.09 33.55 -28.45
CA GLY A 213 -6.70 32.88 -29.60
C GLY A 213 -6.27 31.43 -29.83
N ALA A 214 -5.77 30.74 -28.80
CA ALA A 214 -5.51 29.29 -28.87
C ALA A 214 -6.81 28.49 -29.06
N ASP A 215 -6.72 27.31 -29.69
CA ASP A 215 -7.86 26.42 -29.94
C ASP A 215 -8.55 26.01 -28.62
N PRO A 216 -9.83 26.39 -28.41
CA PRO A 216 -10.56 26.06 -27.19
C PRO A 216 -10.67 24.56 -26.91
N ALA A 217 -10.70 23.71 -27.95
CA ALA A 217 -10.85 22.27 -27.77
C ALA A 217 -9.59 21.64 -27.15
N VAL A 218 -8.41 22.13 -27.53
CA VAL A 218 -7.12 21.65 -27.02
C VAL A 218 -6.91 22.12 -25.58
N VAL A 219 -7.20 23.40 -25.30
CA VAL A 219 -6.98 23.97 -23.96
C VAL A 219 -7.96 23.39 -22.92
N THR A 220 -9.19 23.04 -23.33
CA THR A 220 -10.17 22.42 -22.42
C THR A 220 -9.69 21.06 -21.89
N GLY A 221 -9.00 20.27 -22.72
CA GLY A 221 -8.41 18.98 -22.29
C GLY A 221 -7.32 19.16 -21.22
N TRP A 222 -6.45 20.15 -21.40
CA TRP A 222 -5.39 20.47 -20.44
C TRP A 222 -5.93 21.01 -19.11
N ILE A 223 -6.95 21.89 -19.17
CA ILE A 223 -7.62 22.39 -17.97
C ILE A 223 -8.21 21.24 -17.15
N ALA A 224 -8.89 20.29 -17.80
CA ALA A 224 -9.46 19.13 -17.12
C ALA A 224 -8.39 18.25 -16.44
N GLN A 225 -7.24 18.05 -17.10
CA GLN A 225 -6.13 17.30 -16.52
C GLN A 225 -5.50 18.01 -15.31
N THR A 226 -5.19 19.31 -15.43
CA THR A 226 -4.60 20.10 -14.34
C THR A 226 -5.57 20.24 -13.15
N GLN A 227 -6.87 20.38 -13.39
CA GLN A 227 -7.87 20.35 -12.32
C GLN A 227 -7.95 19.00 -11.62
N ALA A 228 -7.78 17.88 -12.35
CA ALA A 228 -7.73 16.56 -11.75
C ALA A 228 -6.47 16.33 -10.89
N GLU A 229 -5.31 16.85 -11.31
CA GLU A 229 -4.07 16.83 -10.53
C GLU A 229 -4.20 17.68 -9.26
N ARG A 230 -4.75 18.90 -9.37
CA ARG A 230 -5.06 19.78 -8.23
C ARG A 230 -6.00 19.10 -7.23
N ALA A 231 -7.10 18.50 -7.70
CA ALA A 231 -8.07 17.82 -6.85
C ALA A 231 -7.46 16.61 -6.11
N ARG A 232 -6.49 15.91 -6.72
CA ARG A 232 -5.74 14.84 -6.04
C ARG A 232 -4.84 15.40 -4.94
N ALA A 233 -4.05 16.43 -5.24
CA ALA A 233 -3.19 17.08 -4.26
C ALA A 233 -3.98 17.68 -3.09
N GLU A 234 -5.15 18.27 -3.36
CA GLU A 234 -6.08 18.76 -2.32
C GLU A 234 -6.71 17.63 -1.49
N ALA A 235 -6.94 16.46 -2.07
CA ALA A 235 -7.43 15.30 -1.32
C ALA A 235 -6.34 14.69 -0.42
N ASP A 236 -5.06 14.87 -0.76
CA ASP A 236 -3.91 14.41 0.02
C ASP A 236 -3.63 15.30 1.25
N LEU A 237 -4.09 16.58 1.25
CA LEU A 237 -4.00 17.49 2.40
C LEU A 237 -4.75 17.00 3.65
N PRO A 238 -6.04 16.60 3.59
CA PRO A 238 -6.76 16.05 4.74
C PRO A 238 -6.34 14.63 5.10
N ALA A 239 -5.86 13.81 4.16
CA ALA A 239 -5.35 12.46 4.45
C ALA A 239 -4.09 12.47 5.34
N ASN A 240 -3.30 13.54 5.29
CA ASN A 240 -2.13 13.77 6.14
C ASN A 240 -2.44 14.48 7.47
N THR A 241 -3.70 14.83 7.74
CA THR A 241 -4.17 15.30 9.06
C THR A 241 -4.71 14.15 9.93
N GLY A 242 -4.08 12.98 9.86
CA GLY A 242 -4.30 11.93 10.85
C GLY A 242 -4.00 12.48 12.24
N THR A 243 -4.94 12.30 13.18
CA THR A 243 -4.91 12.65 14.62
C THR A 243 -3.57 13.23 15.08
N PRO A 244 -3.49 14.50 15.54
CA PRO A 244 -2.23 15.09 15.95
C PRO A 244 -1.52 14.15 16.90
N ALA A 245 -0.27 13.83 16.58
CA ALA A 245 0.55 12.99 17.40
C ALA A 245 0.87 13.75 18.71
N ARG A 246 -0.07 13.77 19.66
CA ARG A 246 0.14 14.27 21.02
C ARG A 246 1.42 13.62 21.54
N ARG A 247 2.38 14.45 21.97
CA ARG A 247 3.58 13.97 22.65
C ARG A 247 3.16 13.13 23.85
N MET A 248 3.73 11.93 23.95
CA MET A 248 3.53 11.07 25.11
C MET A 248 4.29 11.67 26.29
N SER A 249 3.61 11.82 27.41
CA SER A 249 4.26 12.16 28.67
C SER A 249 5.26 11.07 29.06
N ARG A 250 6.30 11.44 29.80
CA ARG A 250 7.30 10.45 30.29
C ARG A 250 6.64 9.28 31.03
N ALA A 251 5.60 9.55 31.83
CA ALA A 251 4.85 8.51 32.56
C ALA A 251 4.08 7.53 31.64
N GLU A 252 3.51 8.02 30.53
CA GLU A 252 2.88 7.17 29.52
C GLU A 252 3.93 6.29 28.81
N ILE A 253 5.12 6.83 28.54
CA ILE A 253 6.23 6.07 27.95
C ILE A 253 6.72 5.00 28.93
N THR A 254 6.93 5.35 30.20
CA THR A 254 7.33 4.38 31.25
C THR A 254 6.36 3.21 31.31
N THR A 255 5.05 3.48 31.36
CA THR A 255 4.02 2.42 31.41
C THR A 255 4.08 1.49 30.20
N LEU A 256 4.33 2.03 28.99
CA LEU A 256 4.48 1.22 27.79
C LEU A 256 5.77 0.39 27.80
N VAL A 257 6.89 1.00 28.18
CA VAL A 257 8.21 0.34 28.20
C VAL A 257 8.23 -0.79 29.22
N ASP A 258 7.66 -0.60 30.41
CA ASP A 258 7.56 -1.64 31.44
C ASP A 258 6.71 -2.83 30.95
N ALA A 259 5.55 -2.55 30.34
CA ALA A 259 4.69 -3.60 29.78
C ALA A 259 5.36 -4.39 28.63
N LEU A 260 6.27 -3.75 27.88
CA LEU A 260 7.04 -4.37 26.79
C LEU A 260 8.28 -5.13 27.30
N GLY A 261 8.88 -4.72 28.41
CA GLY A 261 10.02 -5.41 29.03
C GLY A 261 9.69 -6.86 29.36
N ASP A 262 8.54 -7.11 29.98
CA ASP A 262 8.07 -8.46 30.30
C ASP A 262 7.87 -9.33 29.05
N ILE A 263 7.37 -8.74 27.96
CA ILE A 263 7.07 -9.44 26.70
C ILE A 263 8.35 -9.77 25.93
N THR A 264 9.30 -8.81 25.86
CA THR A 264 10.57 -8.99 25.15
C THR A 264 11.49 -9.99 25.84
N ALA A 265 11.41 -10.13 27.18
CA ALA A 265 12.15 -11.13 27.93
C ALA A 265 11.79 -12.58 27.56
N VAL A 266 10.53 -12.83 27.18
CA VAL A 266 10.04 -14.16 26.76
C VAL A 266 10.04 -14.36 25.25
N LEU A 267 10.39 -13.33 24.48
CA LEU A 267 10.27 -13.32 23.03
C LEU A 267 11.23 -14.31 22.34
N ARG A 268 12.42 -14.56 22.91
CA ARG A 268 13.45 -15.44 22.31
C ARG A 268 12.92 -16.86 22.06
N ASP A 269 12.16 -17.42 23.00
CA ASP A 269 11.66 -18.80 22.93
C ASP A 269 10.22 -18.90 22.41
N ALA A 270 9.60 -17.78 22.04
CA ALA A 270 8.22 -17.74 21.55
C ALA A 270 8.05 -18.39 20.17
N ASP A 271 6.85 -18.92 19.88
CA ASP A 271 6.51 -19.44 18.55
C ASP A 271 6.65 -18.33 17.48
N PRO A 272 7.11 -18.65 16.26
CA PRO A 272 7.26 -17.67 15.17
C PRO A 272 6.01 -16.82 14.89
N ALA A 273 4.80 -17.36 15.08
CA ALA A 273 3.57 -16.60 14.91
C ALA A 273 3.38 -15.53 15.99
N ASP A 274 3.75 -15.84 17.23
CA ASP A 274 3.67 -14.92 18.36
C ASP A 274 4.74 -13.83 18.25
N LYS A 275 5.98 -14.19 17.85
CA LYS A 275 7.03 -13.20 17.51
C LYS A 275 6.54 -12.22 16.44
N ALA A 276 5.94 -12.73 15.37
CA ALA A 276 5.41 -11.91 14.27
C ALA A 276 4.27 -10.97 14.71
N GLU A 277 3.55 -11.30 15.76
CA GLU A 277 2.53 -10.44 16.36
C GLU A 277 3.19 -9.33 17.17
N VAL A 278 4.12 -9.68 18.06
CA VAL A 278 4.86 -8.72 18.90
C VAL A 278 5.61 -7.70 18.03
N TYR A 279 6.36 -8.16 17.02
CA TYR A 279 7.06 -7.25 16.10
C TYR A 279 6.13 -6.29 15.37
N ARG A 280 4.92 -6.74 15.02
CA ARG A 280 3.93 -5.90 14.37
C ARG A 280 3.37 -4.85 15.32
N GLN A 281 3.07 -5.23 16.55
CA GLN A 281 2.58 -4.32 17.60
C GLN A 281 3.65 -3.31 18.03
N LEU A 282 4.92 -3.67 17.94
CA LEU A 282 6.05 -2.75 18.12
C LEU A 282 6.21 -1.77 16.95
N GLY A 283 5.53 -1.98 15.82
CA GLY A 283 5.77 -1.18 14.61
C GLY A 283 7.18 -1.36 14.08
N LEU A 284 7.75 -2.57 14.20
CA LEU A 284 9.10 -2.87 13.75
C LEU A 284 9.22 -2.63 12.24
N ARG A 285 10.20 -1.81 11.86
CA ARG A 285 10.62 -1.57 10.48
C ARG A 285 12.09 -1.94 10.35
N LEU A 286 12.38 -2.82 9.40
CA LEU A 286 13.72 -3.27 9.06
C LEU A 286 14.07 -2.71 7.68
N ASN A 287 15.15 -1.94 7.57
CA ASN A 287 15.65 -1.45 6.29
C ASN A 287 16.98 -2.13 5.95
N TYR A 288 17.00 -2.92 4.88
CA TYR A 288 18.15 -3.73 4.48
C TYR A 288 18.97 -3.02 3.39
N GLN A 289 20.24 -2.74 3.70
CA GLN A 289 21.22 -2.22 2.75
C GLN A 289 22.00 -3.40 2.12
N PRO A 290 21.80 -3.69 0.83
CA PRO A 290 22.42 -4.86 0.20
C PRO A 290 23.94 -4.75 0.05
N GLU A 291 24.48 -3.53 -0.14
CA GLU A 291 25.91 -3.29 -0.37
C GLU A 291 26.77 -3.59 0.87
N THR A 292 26.32 -3.10 2.03
CA THR A 292 26.99 -3.30 3.32
C THR A 292 26.49 -4.53 4.06
N GLN A 293 25.46 -5.20 3.54
CA GLN A 293 24.77 -6.32 4.18
C GLN A 293 24.30 -6.01 5.61
N THR A 294 23.89 -4.77 5.86
CA THR A 294 23.42 -4.31 7.17
C THR A 294 21.91 -4.11 7.18
N VAL A 295 21.28 -4.41 8.32
CA VAL A 295 19.87 -4.09 8.56
C VAL A 295 19.79 -3.01 9.62
N ARG A 296 19.14 -1.89 9.27
CA ARG A 296 18.76 -0.85 10.23
C ARG A 296 17.37 -1.18 10.76
N ALA A 297 17.29 -1.51 12.04
CA ALA A 297 16.02 -1.70 12.74
C ALA A 297 15.53 -0.39 13.35
N ALA A 298 14.23 -0.14 13.25
CA ALA A 298 13.53 0.96 13.88
C ALA A 298 12.19 0.48 14.43
N ILE A 299 11.77 1.03 15.56
CA ILE A 299 10.50 0.72 16.22
C ILE A 299 9.70 2.02 16.28
N ASP A 300 8.42 1.94 15.95
CA ASP A 300 7.49 3.05 16.10
C ASP A 300 6.35 2.66 17.03
N LEU A 301 6.49 3.03 18.29
CA LEU A 301 5.50 2.81 19.34
C LEU A 301 4.32 3.80 19.27
N SER A 302 4.39 4.81 18.40
CA SER A 302 3.34 5.83 18.28
C SER A 302 2.13 5.36 17.47
N ALA A 303 2.29 4.31 16.66
CA ALA A 303 1.24 3.76 15.80
C ALA A 303 0.19 2.91 16.57
N HIS A 304 0.51 2.42 17.78
CA HIS A 304 -0.34 1.50 18.54
C HIS A 304 -0.98 2.17 19.77
N ARG A 305 -1.68 3.29 19.54
CA ARG A 305 -2.44 4.05 20.57
C ARG A 305 -3.65 3.30 21.15
N GLY A 306 -3.84 2.01 20.84
CA GLY A 306 -5.00 1.23 21.22
C GLY A 306 -4.65 -0.19 21.68
N VAL A 307 -4.74 -0.40 23.00
CA VAL A 307 -4.88 -1.68 23.71
C VAL A 307 -3.88 -2.78 23.33
N MET A 308 -2.76 -2.85 24.05
CA MET A 308 -2.01 -4.11 24.18
C MET A 308 -2.86 -5.11 24.97
N VAL A 309 -3.50 -6.05 24.28
CA VAL A 309 -4.26 -7.13 24.93
C VAL A 309 -3.27 -8.13 25.52
N ARG A 310 -3.21 -8.22 26.85
CA ARG A 310 -2.47 -9.25 27.58
C ARG A 310 -2.92 -10.64 27.10
N VAL A 311 -2.01 -11.37 26.44
CA VAL A 311 -2.20 -12.79 26.14
C VAL A 311 -1.99 -13.56 27.43
N ARG A 312 -3.08 -14.02 28.06
CA ARG A 312 -3.02 -14.93 29.22
C ARG A 312 -2.52 -16.29 28.75
N GLY A 313 -1.36 -16.71 29.27
CA GLY A 313 -0.88 -18.08 29.16
C GLY A 313 -1.83 -19.04 29.86
N GLY A 314 -2.27 -20.08 29.13
CA GLY A 314 -2.93 -21.24 29.71
C GLY A 314 -1.87 -22.19 30.26
N THR A 315 -1.98 -22.48 31.56
CA THR A 315 -1.33 -23.59 32.27
C THR A 315 -1.63 -24.93 31.65
#